data_AF-A0AAN5D0R8-F1
#
_entry.id   AF-A0AAN5D0R8-F1
#
_cell.length_a   1.000
_cell.length_b   1.000
_cell.length_c   1.000
_cell.angle_alpha   90.00
_cell.angle_beta   90.00
_cell.angle_gamma   90.00
#
_symmetry.space_group_name_H-M   'P 1'
#
loop_
_entity.id
_entity.type
_entity.pdbx_description
1 polymer ?
#
loop_
_entity_poly.entity_id
_entity_poly.type
_entity_poly.pdbx_seq_one_letter_code
_entity_poly.pdbx_strand_id
1 'polypeptide(L)'
;MAAILRKLFGLKKKKKNLPRKDSITGRNKTFNVPYLSRLEGNTLQPGQSLIVRGTIIGRDEFIINFTSGSKVELDDEVNELDNRLLSIRVDVAAKRVYLNACVDGEWGREGAVKHKWTAGDEFDIRVRCHRECYDVFIDYTLVATFAHYRPLSSVSHLYINGDIQLASVSWEGNTMNLPYSAEIPDNLYPGRRLHVSGTFKVDEERKLKPSSFYIDLLSGTNCALHFEPILARKKVIRASCVGGVWSDEQVSSEAGFPFKKTGSNLFDVVVACNENQFSFYVNDVLLASFDHVVPPRSIDKIVVHGDMVLHGVHLK
;
A
#
# COMPACT_ATOMS: atom_id res chain seq x y z
N MET A 1 -40.27 47.39 -5.95
CA MET A 1 -38.79 47.41 -5.83
C MET A 1 -38.27 46.08 -5.29
N ALA A 2 -38.60 44.98 -5.97
CA ALA A 2 -38.24 43.62 -5.57
C ALA A 2 -37.97 42.79 -6.84
N ALA A 3 -36.86 43.06 -7.52
CA ALA A 3 -36.46 42.28 -8.71
C ALA A 3 -34.97 42.42 -9.13
N ILE A 4 -34.10 43.11 -8.39
CA ILE A 4 -32.72 43.44 -8.86
C ILE A 4 -31.64 43.12 -7.81
N LEU A 5 -31.78 42.01 -7.07
CA LEU A 5 -30.69 41.52 -6.21
C LEU A 5 -30.46 40.00 -6.26
N ARG A 6 -31.15 39.28 -7.16
CA ARG A 6 -30.97 37.83 -7.37
C ARG A 6 -29.91 37.45 -8.42
N LYS A 7 -29.04 38.39 -8.83
CA LYS A 7 -28.01 38.16 -9.87
C LYS A 7 -26.55 38.21 -9.41
N LEU A 8 -26.26 38.32 -8.11
CA LEU A 8 -24.88 38.34 -7.58
C LEU A 8 -24.47 37.15 -6.71
N PHE A 9 -25.39 36.24 -6.39
CA PHE A 9 -25.06 34.99 -5.71
C PHE A 9 -25.66 33.81 -6.47
N GLY A 10 -25.02 33.46 -7.59
CA GLY A 10 -25.20 32.15 -8.18
C GLY A 10 -24.74 31.11 -7.16
N LEU A 11 -25.69 30.38 -6.56
CA LEU A 11 -25.44 29.17 -5.81
C LEU A 11 -24.63 28.23 -6.71
N LYS A 12 -23.30 28.25 -6.56
CA LYS A 12 -22.44 27.20 -7.12
C LYS A 12 -22.91 25.91 -6.47
N LYS A 13 -23.70 25.11 -7.21
CA LYS A 13 -23.94 23.71 -6.87
C LYS A 13 -22.55 23.12 -6.59
N LYS A 14 -22.29 22.72 -5.34
CA LYS A 14 -21.10 21.95 -5.00
C LYS A 14 -21.09 20.78 -5.99
N LYS A 15 -20.04 20.69 -6.82
CA LYS A 15 -19.76 19.47 -7.57
C LYS A 15 -19.75 18.37 -6.52
N LYS A 16 -20.68 17.41 -6.62
CA LYS A 16 -20.49 16.13 -5.95
C LYS A 16 -19.12 15.66 -6.40
N ASN A 17 -18.18 15.51 -5.47
CA ASN A 17 -16.94 14.80 -5.75
C ASN A 17 -17.36 13.37 -6.07
N LEU A 18 -17.61 13.10 -7.35
CA LEU A 18 -17.62 11.73 -7.81
C LEU A 18 -16.20 11.19 -7.58
N PRO A 19 -16.06 9.94 -7.11
CA PRO A 19 -14.75 9.31 -7.00
C PRO A 19 -14.04 9.42 -8.36
N ARG A 20 -12.74 9.72 -8.36
CA ARG A 20 -11.93 9.74 -9.58
C ARG A 20 -12.12 8.40 -10.29
N LYS A 21 -12.56 8.48 -11.55
CA LYS A 21 -12.84 7.32 -12.40
C LYS A 21 -11.59 6.46 -12.72
N ASP A 22 -10.42 6.89 -12.21
CA ASP A 22 -9.11 6.35 -12.51
C ASP A 22 -8.41 5.73 -11.28
N SER A 23 -9.14 5.43 -10.20
CA SER A 23 -8.54 4.70 -9.07
C SER A 23 -8.03 3.34 -9.53
N ILE A 24 -6.71 3.16 -9.45
CA ILE A 24 -5.98 1.98 -9.94
C ILE A 24 -6.35 0.72 -9.14
N THR A 25 -6.98 0.91 -7.98
CA THR A 25 -7.41 -0.14 -7.05
C THR A 25 -8.49 -1.06 -7.59
N GLY A 26 -9.20 -0.66 -8.66
CA GLY A 26 -10.11 -1.49 -9.44
C GLY A 26 -10.96 -2.44 -8.59
N ARG A 27 -11.98 -1.96 -7.86
CA ARG A 27 -13.03 -2.82 -7.27
C ARG A 27 -14.31 -2.03 -6.94
N ASN A 28 -15.45 -2.56 -7.39
CA ASN A 28 -16.81 -2.06 -7.14
C ASN A 28 -17.48 -2.65 -5.87
N LYS A 29 -16.70 -3.19 -4.91
CA LYS A 29 -17.24 -3.75 -3.65
C LYS A 29 -16.68 -2.98 -2.47
N THR A 30 -17.57 -2.33 -1.73
CA THR A 30 -17.27 -1.69 -0.46
C THR A 30 -17.48 -2.70 0.67
N PHE A 31 -16.60 -2.70 1.67
CA PHE A 31 -16.79 -3.53 2.86
C PHE A 31 -17.60 -2.74 3.90
N ASN A 32 -18.55 -3.42 4.54
CA ASN A 32 -19.35 -2.80 5.61
C ASN A 32 -18.50 -2.66 6.87
N VAL A 33 -18.83 -1.63 7.65
CA VAL A 33 -18.26 -1.32 8.94
C VAL A 33 -19.42 -1.37 9.96
N PRO A 34 -19.26 -2.01 11.13
CA PRO A 34 -18.06 -2.68 11.65
C PRO A 34 -17.63 -3.89 10.81
N TYR A 35 -16.32 -4.00 10.58
CA TYR A 35 -15.69 -5.11 9.87
C TYR A 35 -14.94 -5.97 10.89
N LEU A 36 -15.43 -7.19 11.11
CA LEU A 36 -14.79 -8.19 11.95
C LEU A 36 -14.43 -9.40 11.08
N SER A 37 -13.15 -9.75 11.05
CA SER A 37 -12.66 -10.90 10.30
C SER A 37 -11.79 -11.76 11.19
N ARG A 38 -12.10 -13.06 11.23
CA ARG A 38 -11.17 -14.06 11.75
C ARG A 38 -10.03 -14.24 10.75
N LEU A 39 -8.81 -14.38 11.25
CA LEU A 39 -7.65 -14.74 10.44
C LEU A 39 -7.68 -16.27 10.25
N GLU A 40 -8.23 -16.72 9.13
CA GLU A 40 -8.38 -18.15 8.84
C GLU A 40 -7.02 -18.83 8.62
N GLY A 41 -6.83 -20.03 9.19
CA GLY A 41 -5.86 -21.02 8.69
C GLY A 41 -4.40 -20.89 9.10
N ASN A 42 -3.92 -19.81 9.73
CA ASN A 42 -2.66 -19.77 10.50
C ASN A 42 -2.47 -18.43 11.20
N THR A 43 -1.79 -18.49 12.34
CA THR A 43 -1.05 -17.43 13.02
C THR A 43 -0.39 -16.43 12.06
N LEU A 44 -0.54 -15.11 12.28
CA LEU A 44 0.22 -14.10 11.53
C LEU A 44 1.72 -14.41 11.57
N GLN A 45 2.37 -14.31 10.41
CA GLN A 45 3.79 -14.61 10.22
C GLN A 45 4.60 -13.34 9.94
N PRO A 46 5.86 -13.29 10.37
CA PRO A 46 6.78 -12.24 9.97
C PRO A 46 6.88 -12.11 8.44
N GLY A 47 6.78 -10.88 7.94
CA GLY A 47 6.79 -10.53 6.52
C GLY A 47 5.39 -10.32 5.92
N GLN A 48 4.33 -10.82 6.56
CA GLN A 48 2.95 -10.52 6.15
C GLN A 48 2.59 -9.07 6.47
N SER A 49 1.78 -8.46 5.61
CA SER A 49 1.32 -7.08 5.73
C SER A 49 -0.21 -7.01 5.62
N LEU A 50 -0.85 -6.37 6.59
CA LEU A 50 -2.21 -5.87 6.42
C LEU A 50 -2.16 -4.62 5.55
N ILE A 51 -3.08 -4.49 4.60
CA ILE A 51 -3.34 -3.28 3.83
C ILE A 51 -4.81 -2.90 3.97
N VAL A 52 -5.06 -1.72 4.50
CA VAL A 52 -6.40 -1.14 4.62
C VAL A 52 -6.45 0.14 3.81
N ARG A 53 -7.35 0.19 2.83
CA ARG A 53 -7.65 1.39 2.05
C ARG A 53 -9.13 1.72 2.13
N GLY A 54 -9.44 3.00 2.18
CA GLY A 54 -10.81 3.47 2.23
C GLY A 54 -10.92 4.99 2.11
N THR A 55 -12.13 5.49 2.35
CA THR A 55 -12.44 6.92 2.37
C THR A 55 -13.01 7.27 3.74
N ILE A 56 -12.58 8.40 4.30
CA ILE A 56 -13.15 8.93 5.54
C ILE A 56 -14.50 9.58 5.22
N ILE A 57 -15.57 9.18 5.89
CA ILE A 57 -16.92 9.70 5.63
C ILE A 57 -17.43 10.66 6.70
N GLY A 58 -16.88 10.59 7.91
CA GLY A 58 -17.25 11.44 9.04
C GLY A 58 -16.10 12.29 9.56
N ARG A 59 -16.28 12.87 10.75
CA ARG A 59 -15.34 13.82 11.37
C ARG A 59 -14.82 13.37 12.72
N ASP A 60 -15.33 12.26 13.24
CA ASP A 60 -14.98 11.79 14.56
C ASP A 60 -13.74 10.90 14.45
N GLU A 61 -13.91 9.58 14.60
CA GLU A 61 -12.80 8.64 14.61
C GLU A 61 -13.10 7.34 13.88
N PHE A 62 -12.03 6.62 13.57
CA PHE A 62 -12.10 5.21 13.21
C PHE A 62 -10.93 4.44 13.81
N ILE A 63 -11.11 3.13 13.96
CA ILE A 63 -10.14 2.24 14.58
C ILE A 63 -9.80 1.07 13.67
N ILE A 64 -8.55 0.60 13.74
CA ILE A 64 -8.07 -0.66 13.18
C ILE A 64 -7.36 -1.40 14.30
N ASN A 65 -7.91 -2.55 14.70
CA ASN A 65 -7.42 -3.33 15.82
C ASN A 65 -7.02 -4.74 15.38
N PHE A 66 -5.85 -5.18 15.84
CA PHE A 66 -5.51 -6.59 15.95
C PHE A 66 -5.96 -7.09 17.32
N THR A 67 -6.87 -8.07 17.33
CA THR A 67 -7.47 -8.58 18.58
C THR A 67 -7.17 -10.06 18.79
N SER A 68 -7.15 -10.46 20.07
CA SER A 68 -6.90 -11.85 20.46
C SER A 68 -8.13 -12.77 20.35
N GLY A 69 -9.30 -12.19 20.13
CA GLY A 69 -10.55 -12.90 19.88
C GLY A 69 -11.63 -11.99 19.27
N SER A 70 -12.85 -12.50 19.23
CA SER A 70 -14.01 -11.85 18.59
C SER A 70 -14.81 -10.93 19.50
N LYS A 71 -14.55 -10.88 20.81
CA LYS A 71 -15.24 -10.01 21.78
C LYS A 71 -14.64 -8.60 21.73
N VAL A 72 -15.15 -7.78 20.82
CA VAL A 72 -14.54 -6.48 20.48
C VAL A 72 -15.37 -5.26 20.90
N GLU A 73 -16.64 -5.46 21.23
CA GLU A 73 -17.57 -4.45 21.75
C GLU A 73 -18.32 -5.01 22.97
N LEU A 74 -18.66 -4.15 23.93
CA LEU A 74 -19.41 -4.53 25.13
C LEU A 74 -20.90 -4.53 24.81
N ASP A 75 -21.62 -5.54 25.27
CA ASP A 75 -23.07 -5.65 25.18
C ASP A 75 -23.61 -6.50 26.35
N ASP A 76 -24.88 -6.90 26.28
CA ASP A 76 -25.52 -7.70 27.33
C ASP A 76 -24.90 -9.11 27.50
N GLU A 77 -24.22 -9.63 26.47
CA GLU A 77 -23.56 -10.94 26.45
C GLU A 77 -22.03 -10.85 26.65
N VAL A 78 -21.44 -9.69 26.36
CA VAL A 78 -19.99 -9.43 26.38
C VAL A 78 -19.65 -8.40 27.45
N ASN A 79 -19.22 -8.90 28.60
CA ASN A 79 -18.89 -8.11 29.78
C ASN A 79 -17.39 -7.75 29.83
N GLU A 80 -16.58 -8.46 29.05
CA GLU A 80 -15.13 -8.34 29.00
C GLU A 80 -14.66 -8.48 27.54
N LEU A 81 -13.73 -7.61 27.15
CA LEU A 81 -13.23 -7.53 25.79
C LEU A 81 -11.93 -8.29 25.63
N ASP A 82 -11.75 -8.91 24.48
CA ASP A 82 -10.49 -9.54 24.11
C ASP A 82 -9.37 -8.48 23.97
N ASN A 83 -8.14 -8.91 24.23
CA ASN A 83 -6.96 -8.04 24.13
C ASN A 83 -6.86 -7.38 22.76
N ARG A 84 -6.56 -6.07 22.75
CA ARG A 84 -6.24 -5.27 21.57
C ARG A 84 -4.72 -5.18 21.47
N LEU A 85 -4.13 -6.10 20.72
CA LEU A 85 -2.68 -6.32 20.63
C LEU A 85 -1.97 -5.27 19.78
N LEU A 86 -2.72 -4.60 18.90
CA LEU A 86 -2.38 -3.34 18.27
C LEU A 86 -3.70 -2.59 18.05
N SER A 87 -3.77 -1.34 18.49
CA SER A 87 -4.91 -0.45 18.30
C SER A 87 -4.42 0.80 17.59
N ILE A 88 -4.88 1.01 16.36
CA ILE A 88 -4.64 2.22 15.58
C ILE A 88 -5.95 3.02 15.58
N ARG A 89 -6.00 4.12 16.35
CA ARG A 89 -7.16 5.02 16.39
C ARG A 89 -6.84 6.31 15.65
N VAL A 90 -7.58 6.61 14.60
CA VAL A 90 -7.45 7.84 13.83
C VAL A 90 -8.52 8.81 14.29
N ASP A 91 -8.09 9.91 14.91
CA ASP A 91 -8.94 11.04 15.28
C ASP A 91 -8.86 12.11 14.18
N VAL A 92 -9.93 12.20 13.39
CA VAL A 92 -9.99 13.04 12.20
C VAL A 92 -10.02 14.52 12.56
N ALA A 93 -10.66 14.88 13.68
CA ALA A 93 -10.77 16.26 14.16
C ALA A 93 -9.44 16.75 14.73
N ALA A 94 -8.80 15.96 15.60
CA ALA A 94 -7.52 16.30 16.22
C ALA A 94 -6.33 16.19 15.27
N LYS A 95 -6.51 15.57 14.08
CA LYS A 95 -5.45 15.29 13.11
C LYS A 95 -4.36 14.39 13.67
N ARG A 96 -4.75 13.39 14.46
CA ARG A 96 -3.83 12.46 15.12
C ARG A 96 -4.19 11.01 14.89
N VAL A 97 -3.17 10.20 14.69
CA VAL A 97 -3.27 8.75 14.77
C VAL A 97 -2.59 8.30 16.04
N TYR A 98 -3.34 7.60 16.88
CA TYR A 98 -2.89 7.04 18.14
C TYR A 98 -2.61 5.55 17.97
N LEU A 99 -1.50 5.10 18.52
CA LEU A 99 -1.11 3.70 18.57
C LEU A 99 -0.98 3.26 20.02
N ASN A 100 -1.67 2.18 20.39
CA ASN A 100 -1.57 1.60 21.72
C ASN A 100 -1.88 0.09 21.69
N ALA A 101 -1.77 -0.57 22.83
CA ALA A 101 -2.30 -1.91 23.07
C ALA A 101 -3.08 -1.91 24.40
N CYS A 102 -4.13 -2.72 24.46
CA CYS A 102 -4.90 -2.99 25.66
C CYS A 102 -4.75 -4.48 25.97
N VAL A 103 -4.06 -4.81 27.06
CA VAL A 103 -3.76 -6.19 27.45
C VAL A 103 -4.28 -6.41 28.86
N ASP A 104 -5.12 -7.43 29.04
CA ASP A 104 -5.75 -7.83 30.29
C ASP A 104 -6.49 -6.66 30.95
N GLY A 105 -7.20 -5.88 30.13
CA GLY A 105 -7.98 -4.71 30.55
C GLY A 105 -7.17 -3.42 30.73
N GLU A 106 -5.84 -3.47 30.64
CA GLU A 106 -4.97 -2.31 30.87
C GLU A 106 -4.40 -1.75 29.57
N TRP A 107 -4.54 -0.43 29.38
CA TRP A 107 -3.92 0.27 28.26
C TRP A 107 -2.45 0.56 28.54
N GLY A 108 -1.60 0.30 27.55
CA GLY A 108 -0.20 0.66 27.57
C GLY A 108 0.05 2.16 27.34
N ARG A 109 1.31 2.48 27.05
CA ARG A 109 1.72 3.85 26.72
C ARG A 109 1.29 4.21 25.30
N GLU A 110 0.44 5.23 25.17
CA GLU A 110 -0.04 5.72 23.88
C GLU A 110 1.05 6.49 23.11
N GLY A 111 1.28 6.07 21.86
CA GLY A 111 2.04 6.83 20.86
C GLY A 111 1.10 7.63 19.96
N ALA A 112 1.55 8.76 19.42
CA ALA A 112 0.70 9.58 18.56
C ALA A 112 1.47 10.31 17.45
N VAL A 113 0.95 10.22 16.22
CA VAL A 113 1.52 10.84 15.02
C VAL A 113 0.49 11.76 14.36
N LYS A 114 0.95 12.77 13.61
CA LYS A 114 0.06 13.70 12.90
C LYS A 114 -0.33 13.15 11.53
N HIS A 115 -1.56 13.38 11.10
CA HIS A 115 -2.00 13.15 9.72
C HIS A 115 -2.63 14.42 9.11
N LYS A 116 -2.94 14.39 7.82
CA LYS A 116 -3.51 15.55 7.09
C LYS A 116 -4.94 15.33 6.59
N TRP A 117 -5.45 14.10 6.65
CA TRP A 117 -6.77 13.74 6.13
C TRP A 117 -7.93 14.50 6.77
N THR A 118 -8.97 14.71 6.00
CA THR A 118 -10.29 15.27 6.32
C THR A 118 -11.39 14.38 5.75
N ALA A 119 -12.64 14.62 6.14
CA ALA A 119 -13.79 13.91 5.56
C ALA A 119 -13.80 14.04 4.02
N GLY A 120 -13.87 12.91 3.34
CA GLY A 120 -13.81 12.76 1.89
C GLY A 120 -12.42 12.37 1.35
N ASP A 121 -11.37 12.44 2.17
CA ASP A 121 -10.03 12.00 1.77
C ASP A 121 -9.93 10.46 1.77
N GLU A 122 -9.11 9.93 0.86
CA GLU A 122 -8.69 8.54 0.85
C GLU A 122 -7.52 8.34 1.82
N PHE A 123 -7.41 7.14 2.39
CA PHE A 123 -6.30 6.75 3.24
C PHE A 123 -5.71 5.40 2.80
N ASP A 124 -4.41 5.23 3.01
CA ASP A 124 -3.70 3.94 2.94
C ASP A 124 -2.97 3.71 4.28
N ILE A 125 -3.43 2.71 5.04
CA ILE A 125 -2.78 2.26 6.28
C ILE A 125 -2.30 0.83 6.08
N ARG A 126 -1.02 0.59 6.38
CA ARG A 126 -0.43 -0.75 6.34
C ARG A 126 0.27 -1.10 7.62
N VAL A 127 0.16 -2.38 7.98
CA VAL A 127 0.83 -2.93 9.17
C VAL A 127 1.62 -4.14 8.72
N ARG A 128 2.96 -4.00 8.68
CA ARG A 128 3.87 -5.11 8.36
C ARG A 128 4.29 -5.80 9.65
N CYS A 129 4.09 -7.10 9.70
CA CYS A 129 4.43 -7.92 10.86
C CYS A 129 5.91 -8.31 10.81
N HIS A 130 6.64 -8.08 11.89
CA HIS A 130 7.99 -8.58 12.10
C HIS A 130 8.01 -9.55 13.29
N ARG A 131 9.17 -10.15 13.58
CA ARG A 131 9.33 -11.07 14.72
C ARG A 131 9.05 -10.41 16.07
N GLU A 132 9.43 -9.14 16.22
CA GLU A 132 9.41 -8.43 17.51
C GLU A 132 8.52 -7.18 17.50
N CYS A 133 8.05 -6.74 16.34
CA CYS A 133 7.29 -5.51 16.19
C CYS A 133 6.34 -5.53 14.99
N TYR A 134 5.51 -4.49 14.89
CA TYR A 134 4.79 -4.09 13.70
C TYR A 134 5.38 -2.78 13.16
N ASP A 135 5.69 -2.74 11.88
CA ASP A 135 5.93 -1.47 11.19
C ASP A 135 4.61 -0.94 10.63
N VAL A 136 4.24 0.27 11.05
CA VAL A 136 2.98 0.92 10.66
C VAL A 136 3.28 2.04 9.68
N PHE A 137 2.65 1.93 8.51
CA PHE A 137 2.76 2.89 7.41
C PHE A 137 1.45 3.65 7.25
N ILE A 138 1.56 4.95 7.06
CA ILE A 138 0.45 5.84 6.67
C ILE A 138 0.86 6.55 5.39
N ASP A 139 0.06 6.41 4.33
CA ASP A 139 0.32 6.96 3.00
C ASP A 139 1.79 6.74 2.61
N TYR A 140 2.21 5.47 2.64
CA TYR A 140 3.56 5.00 2.29
C TYR A 140 4.70 5.47 3.21
N THR A 141 4.39 6.23 4.26
CA THR A 141 5.39 6.74 5.20
C THR A 141 5.42 5.88 6.45
N LEU A 142 6.60 5.39 6.85
CA LEU A 142 6.74 4.69 8.13
C LEU A 142 6.52 5.70 9.27
N VAL A 143 5.48 5.48 10.08
CA VAL A 143 5.12 6.39 11.18
C VAL A 143 5.42 5.82 12.55
N ALA A 144 5.48 4.49 12.69
CA ALA A 144 5.78 3.83 13.95
C ALA A 144 6.35 2.43 13.72
N THR A 145 7.28 2.03 14.59
CA THR A 145 7.68 0.64 14.81
C THR A 145 7.17 0.26 16.21
N PHE A 146 6.10 -0.51 16.27
CA PHE A 146 5.36 -0.83 17.49
C PHE A 146 5.76 -2.22 18.01
N ALA A 147 6.41 -2.29 19.17
CA ALA A 147 6.84 -3.58 19.74
C ALA A 147 5.66 -4.49 20.11
N HIS A 148 5.85 -5.79 19.98
CA HIS A 148 4.84 -6.79 20.37
C HIS A 148 4.69 -6.86 21.89
N TYR A 149 3.47 -6.64 22.41
CA TYR A 149 3.16 -6.81 23.84
C TYR A 149 2.83 -8.26 24.20
N ARG A 150 2.34 -9.02 23.23
CA ARG A 150 2.12 -10.47 23.28
C ARG A 150 2.71 -11.09 22.02
N PRO A 151 3.02 -12.40 22.01
CA PRO A 151 3.46 -13.06 20.79
C PRO A 151 2.55 -12.74 19.61
N LEU A 152 3.12 -12.49 18.42
CA LEU A 152 2.37 -12.25 17.18
C LEU A 152 1.27 -13.29 16.97
N SER A 153 1.51 -14.51 17.47
CA SER A 153 0.57 -15.62 17.40
C SER A 153 -0.71 -15.48 18.20
N SER A 154 -0.78 -14.48 19.07
CA SER A 154 -1.96 -14.20 19.88
C SER A 154 -3.00 -13.41 19.09
N VAL A 155 -2.64 -12.82 17.93
CA VAL A 155 -3.58 -12.12 17.04
C VAL A 155 -4.41 -13.15 16.29
N SER A 156 -5.73 -13.09 16.45
CA SER A 156 -6.66 -14.03 15.80
C SER A 156 -7.73 -13.34 14.96
N HIS A 157 -8.01 -12.06 15.22
CA HIS A 157 -9.02 -11.29 14.51
C HIS A 157 -8.51 -9.89 14.13
N LEU A 158 -9.06 -9.38 13.04
CA LEU A 158 -8.97 -8.00 12.61
C LEU A 158 -10.32 -7.34 12.83
N TYR A 159 -10.33 -6.24 13.58
CA TYR A 159 -11.52 -5.44 13.82
C TYR A 159 -11.33 -4.01 13.33
N ILE A 160 -12.27 -3.51 12.54
CA ILE A 160 -12.26 -2.15 12.00
C ILE A 160 -13.64 -1.53 12.22
N ASN A 161 -13.71 -0.36 12.87
CA ASN A 161 -14.96 0.35 13.12
C ASN A 161 -14.79 1.88 12.97
N GLY A 162 -15.90 2.60 12.80
CA GLY A 162 -15.97 4.07 12.82
C GLY A 162 -16.27 4.72 11.47
N ASP A 163 -15.93 6.00 11.35
CA ASP A 163 -16.36 6.94 10.31
C ASP A 163 -15.67 6.76 8.94
N ILE A 164 -15.67 5.54 8.40
CA ILE A 164 -15.01 5.20 7.13
C ILE A 164 -15.89 4.34 6.21
N GLN A 165 -15.61 4.43 4.92
CA GLN A 165 -16.03 3.46 3.91
C GLN A 165 -14.82 2.68 3.43
N LEU A 166 -14.80 1.36 3.65
CA LEU A 166 -13.70 0.50 3.26
C LEU A 166 -13.76 0.19 1.76
N ALA A 167 -12.67 0.48 1.06
CA ALA A 167 -12.47 0.12 -0.33
C ALA A 167 -11.77 -1.24 -0.47
N SER A 168 -10.79 -1.53 0.39
CA SER A 168 -10.13 -2.82 0.44
C SER A 168 -9.53 -3.13 1.80
N VAL A 169 -9.65 -4.39 2.20
CA VAL A 169 -8.89 -5.00 3.29
C VAL A 169 -8.21 -6.23 2.70
N SER A 170 -6.87 -6.26 2.67
CA SER A 170 -6.11 -7.41 2.17
C SER A 170 -4.93 -7.75 3.08
N TRP A 171 -4.61 -9.04 3.11
CA TRP A 171 -3.38 -9.56 3.67
C TRP A 171 -2.47 -9.94 2.52
N GLU A 172 -1.27 -9.38 2.51
CA GLU A 172 -0.33 -9.49 1.40
C GLU A 172 1.07 -9.80 1.91
N GLY A 173 1.89 -10.37 1.02
CA GLY A 173 3.31 -10.60 1.28
C GLY A 173 3.63 -11.79 2.20
N ASN A 174 4.92 -12.13 2.18
CA ASN A 174 5.62 -12.98 3.12
C ASN A 174 7.09 -12.51 3.14
N THR A 175 7.94 -13.14 3.91
CA THR A 175 9.39 -12.94 3.79
C THR A 175 9.85 -13.40 2.40
N MET A 176 10.18 -12.46 1.52
CA MET A 176 10.67 -12.71 0.16
C MET A 176 12.15 -12.32 0.07
N ASN A 177 12.96 -13.22 -0.48
CA ASN A 177 14.38 -12.98 -0.70
C ASN A 177 14.62 -12.46 -2.11
N LEU A 178 15.66 -11.65 -2.27
CA LEU A 178 16.16 -11.23 -3.58
C LEU A 178 17.41 -12.04 -3.97
N PRO A 179 17.60 -12.38 -5.26
CA PRO A 179 16.67 -12.14 -6.38
C PRO A 179 15.36 -12.91 -6.23
N TYR A 180 14.26 -12.20 -6.49
CA TYR A 180 12.95 -12.81 -6.56
C TYR A 180 12.65 -13.12 -8.02
N SER A 181 12.12 -14.30 -8.29
CA SER A 181 11.62 -14.64 -9.61
C SER A 181 10.40 -15.54 -9.50
N ALA A 182 9.42 -15.29 -10.36
CA ALA A 182 8.20 -16.08 -10.45
C ALA A 182 7.70 -16.13 -11.88
N GLU A 183 7.04 -17.24 -12.22
CA GLU A 183 6.22 -17.34 -13.42
C GLU A 183 4.97 -16.46 -13.27
N ILE A 184 4.48 -15.96 -14.40
CA ILE A 184 3.27 -15.16 -14.54
C ILE A 184 2.17 -16.13 -15.01
N PRO A 185 1.26 -16.57 -14.13
CA PRO A 185 0.22 -17.53 -14.52
C PRO A 185 -0.64 -16.97 -15.65
N ASP A 186 -0.85 -17.74 -16.71
CA ASP A 186 -1.57 -17.34 -17.94
C ASP A 186 -0.91 -16.20 -18.75
N ASN A 187 0.35 -15.89 -18.47
CA ASN A 187 1.16 -14.85 -19.12
C ASN A 187 0.56 -13.45 -19.00
N LEU A 188 1.32 -12.42 -19.38
CA LEU A 188 0.79 -11.07 -19.36
C LEU A 188 -0.18 -10.83 -20.53
N TYR A 189 -1.17 -9.97 -20.35
CA TYR A 189 -2.05 -9.52 -21.43
C TYR A 189 -2.62 -8.12 -21.10
N PRO A 190 -3.09 -7.36 -22.10
CA PRO A 190 -3.71 -6.06 -21.88
C PRO A 190 -4.85 -6.14 -20.85
N GLY A 191 -4.78 -5.29 -19.83
CA GLY A 191 -5.69 -5.26 -18.68
C GLY A 191 -5.08 -5.78 -17.39
N ARG A 192 -4.03 -6.62 -17.44
CA ARG A 192 -3.35 -7.09 -16.23
C ARG A 192 -2.46 -6.03 -15.60
N ARG A 193 -2.35 -6.08 -14.27
CA ARG A 193 -1.53 -5.17 -13.47
C ARG A 193 -0.66 -5.96 -12.53
N LEU A 194 0.64 -5.78 -12.69
CA LEU A 194 1.62 -6.28 -11.74
C LEU A 194 1.88 -5.21 -10.68
N HIS A 195 1.73 -5.56 -9.41
CA HIS A 195 2.02 -4.74 -8.24
C HIS A 195 3.27 -5.28 -7.55
N VAL A 196 4.26 -4.41 -7.33
CA VAL A 196 5.48 -4.71 -6.57
C VAL A 196 5.60 -3.69 -5.46
N SER A 197 5.56 -4.16 -4.21
CA SER A 197 5.66 -3.30 -3.02
C SER A 197 6.95 -3.59 -2.28
N GLY A 198 7.57 -2.55 -1.73
CA GLY A 198 8.80 -2.73 -0.95
C GLY A 198 9.33 -1.44 -0.34
N THR A 199 10.45 -1.57 0.32
CA THR A 199 11.26 -0.45 0.83
C THR A 199 12.67 -0.57 0.25
N PHE A 200 13.47 0.51 0.30
CA PHE A 200 14.88 0.36 -0.07
C PHE A 200 15.66 -0.29 1.06
N LYS A 201 16.55 -1.21 0.72
CA LYS A 201 17.41 -1.87 1.70
C LYS A 201 18.52 -0.91 2.12
N VAL A 202 18.59 -0.61 3.41
CA VAL A 202 19.70 0.16 4.01
C VAL A 202 20.67 -0.83 4.64
N ASP A 203 21.94 -0.74 4.29
CA ASP A 203 23.01 -1.49 4.94
C ASP A 203 23.56 -0.61 6.09
N GLU A 204 22.96 -0.75 7.27
CA GLU A 204 23.33 0.02 8.46
C GLU A 204 24.75 -0.32 8.95
N GLU A 205 25.18 -1.58 8.83
CA GLU A 205 26.50 -2.03 9.26
C GLU A 205 27.62 -1.36 8.44
N ARG A 206 27.45 -1.32 7.12
CA ARG A 206 28.43 -0.71 6.20
C ARG A 206 28.16 0.77 5.93
N LYS A 207 27.05 1.30 6.46
CA LYS A 207 26.56 2.67 6.20
C LYS A 207 26.38 2.97 4.71
N LEU A 208 26.06 1.94 3.91
CA LEU A 208 25.83 2.09 2.48
C LEU A 208 24.38 2.49 2.23
N LYS A 209 24.22 3.56 1.45
CA LYS A 209 22.90 3.98 0.98
C LYS A 209 22.49 3.10 -0.20
N PRO A 210 21.19 2.80 -0.33
CA PRO A 210 20.68 2.08 -1.50
C PRO A 210 21.00 2.85 -2.79
N SER A 211 21.33 2.10 -3.85
CA SER A 211 21.61 2.64 -5.17
C SER A 211 20.40 2.54 -6.10
N SER A 212 19.96 1.31 -6.37
CA SER A 212 18.86 1.01 -7.29
C SER A 212 18.27 -0.38 -7.01
N PHE A 213 17.08 -0.61 -7.55
CA PHE A 213 16.51 -1.95 -7.72
C PHE A 213 15.92 -2.02 -9.12
N TYR A 214 15.68 -3.22 -9.65
CA TYR A 214 14.99 -3.37 -10.92
C TYR A 214 13.86 -4.40 -10.88
N ILE A 215 12.92 -4.22 -11.80
CA ILE A 215 11.87 -5.16 -12.14
C ILE A 215 12.03 -5.50 -13.62
N ASP A 216 12.23 -6.78 -13.92
CA ASP A 216 12.29 -7.29 -15.28
C ASP A 216 11.05 -8.12 -15.59
N LEU A 217 10.50 -7.92 -16.79
CA LEU A 217 9.51 -8.78 -17.40
C LEU A 217 10.17 -9.53 -18.56
N LEU A 218 10.16 -10.86 -18.49
CA LEU A 218 10.87 -11.72 -19.41
C LEU A 218 9.91 -12.48 -20.34
N SER A 219 10.38 -12.75 -21.55
CA SER A 219 9.72 -13.55 -22.58
C SER A 219 10.76 -14.49 -23.19
N GLY A 220 10.89 -15.70 -22.63
CA GLY A 220 12.00 -16.60 -22.98
C GLY A 220 13.35 -15.99 -22.60
N THR A 221 14.24 -15.78 -23.58
CA THR A 221 15.55 -15.14 -23.38
C THR A 221 15.53 -13.62 -23.51
N ASN A 222 14.40 -13.02 -23.90
CA ASN A 222 14.27 -11.59 -24.06
C ASN A 222 13.81 -10.92 -22.75
N CYS A 223 14.35 -9.72 -22.47
CA CYS A 223 13.80 -8.81 -21.48
C CYS A 223 12.84 -7.86 -22.19
N ALA A 224 11.54 -8.12 -22.05
CA ALA A 224 10.47 -7.29 -22.62
C ALA A 224 10.44 -5.88 -22.01
N LEU A 225 10.79 -5.80 -20.72
CA LEU A 225 10.88 -4.56 -19.98
C LEU A 225 11.87 -4.75 -18.84
N HIS A 226 12.86 -3.86 -18.79
CA HIS A 226 13.68 -3.57 -17.63
C HIS A 226 13.22 -2.24 -17.04
N PHE A 227 12.83 -2.20 -15.78
CA PHE A 227 12.45 -0.98 -15.06
C PHE A 227 13.38 -0.79 -13.86
N GLU A 228 14.18 0.27 -13.84
CA GLU A 228 15.17 0.51 -12.79
C GLU A 228 15.14 1.96 -12.26
N PRO A 229 14.61 2.20 -11.05
CA PRO A 229 14.86 3.44 -10.34
C PRO A 229 16.29 3.54 -9.81
N ILE A 230 16.99 4.60 -10.22
CA ILE A 230 18.34 4.94 -9.78
C ILE A 230 18.29 6.17 -8.86
N LEU A 231 18.49 5.94 -7.55
CA LEU A 231 18.36 6.97 -6.51
C LEU A 231 19.39 8.10 -6.64
N ALA A 232 20.64 7.77 -7.00
CA ALA A 232 21.70 8.76 -7.13
C ALA A 232 21.43 9.77 -8.26
N ARG A 233 20.85 9.27 -9.37
CA ARG A 233 20.49 10.06 -10.55
C ARG A 233 19.08 10.64 -10.49
N LYS A 234 18.26 10.21 -9.52
CA LYS A 234 16.83 10.51 -9.40
C LYS A 234 16.08 10.29 -10.72
N LYS A 235 16.34 9.14 -11.33
CA LYS A 235 15.83 8.77 -12.66
C LYS A 235 15.32 7.35 -12.61
N VAL A 236 14.30 7.08 -13.41
CA VAL A 236 13.83 5.72 -13.68
C VAL A 236 14.17 5.38 -15.12
N ILE A 237 15.05 4.40 -15.28
CA ILE A 237 15.44 3.84 -16.57
C ILE A 237 14.41 2.79 -16.97
N ARG A 238 13.98 2.83 -18.22
CA ARG A 238 13.21 1.78 -18.88
C ARG A 238 13.92 1.38 -20.17
N ALA A 239 14.13 0.09 -20.36
CA ALA A 239 14.76 -0.43 -21.57
C ALA A 239 14.22 -1.84 -21.86
N SER A 240 14.62 -2.40 -22.98
CA SER A 240 14.37 -3.80 -23.33
C SER A 240 15.64 -4.44 -23.88
N CYS A 241 15.71 -5.77 -23.83
CA CYS A 241 16.78 -6.54 -24.43
C CYS A 241 16.17 -7.67 -25.29
N VAL A 242 16.27 -7.56 -26.61
CA VAL A 242 15.71 -8.52 -27.56
C VAL A 242 16.83 -9.11 -28.39
N GLY A 243 16.92 -10.44 -28.43
CA GLY A 243 18.03 -11.12 -29.13
C GLY A 243 19.41 -10.80 -28.55
N GLY A 244 19.48 -10.45 -27.27
CA GLY A 244 20.73 -10.04 -26.60
C GLY A 244 21.18 -8.61 -26.86
N VAL A 245 20.37 -7.79 -27.56
CA VAL A 245 20.67 -6.39 -27.86
C VAL A 245 19.77 -5.48 -27.04
N TRP A 246 20.38 -4.58 -26.26
CA TRP A 246 19.67 -3.57 -25.48
C TRP A 246 19.17 -2.42 -26.36
N SER A 247 17.95 -1.96 -26.10
CA SER A 247 17.42 -0.71 -26.66
C SER A 247 18.06 0.51 -26.02
N ASP A 248 17.87 1.69 -26.63
CA ASP A 248 18.18 2.96 -25.97
C ASP A 248 17.39 3.10 -24.65
N GLU A 249 18.05 3.69 -23.64
CA GLU A 249 17.46 3.92 -22.33
C GLU A 249 16.39 5.03 -22.39
N GLN A 250 15.17 4.73 -21.97
CA GLN A 250 14.14 5.73 -21.75
C GLN A 250 14.16 6.20 -20.28
N VAL A 251 14.36 7.49 -20.08
CA VAL A 251 14.60 8.07 -18.75
C VAL A 251 13.46 8.99 -18.34
N SER A 252 12.95 8.83 -17.11
CA SER A 252 11.96 9.77 -16.55
C SER A 252 12.62 11.12 -16.20
N SER A 253 11.88 12.23 -16.29
CA SER A 253 12.38 13.54 -15.82
C SER A 253 12.64 13.56 -14.31
N GLU A 254 13.64 14.33 -13.84
CA GLU A 254 13.98 14.44 -12.41
C GLU A 254 12.79 14.96 -11.56
N ALA A 255 11.98 15.88 -12.11
CA ALA A 255 10.79 16.43 -11.44
C ALA A 255 9.72 15.36 -11.13
N GLY A 256 9.80 14.19 -11.76
CA GLY A 256 8.88 13.08 -11.57
C GLY A 256 9.40 11.94 -10.70
N PHE A 257 10.58 12.05 -10.08
CA PHE A 257 11.16 10.94 -9.33
C PHE A 257 10.40 10.66 -8.02
N PRO A 258 9.68 9.53 -7.89
CA PRO A 258 8.70 9.32 -6.82
C PRO A 258 9.29 8.64 -5.57
N PHE A 259 10.54 8.18 -5.64
CA PHE A 259 11.17 7.40 -4.59
C PHE A 259 11.87 8.29 -3.58
N LYS A 260 11.52 8.11 -2.30
CA LYS A 260 12.19 8.81 -1.20
C LYS A 260 13.55 8.16 -0.94
N LYS A 261 14.57 8.98 -0.70
CA LYS A 261 15.94 8.51 -0.39
C LYS A 261 16.05 7.80 0.97
N THR A 262 15.09 8.03 1.87
CA THR A 262 15.03 7.37 3.17
C THR A 262 14.56 5.94 2.95
N GLY A 263 15.42 4.95 3.25
CA GLY A 263 15.09 3.55 2.97
C GLY A 263 13.93 2.98 3.78
N SER A 264 13.44 3.69 4.80
CA SER A 264 12.31 3.26 5.62
C SER A 264 10.94 3.46 4.99
N ASN A 265 10.80 4.30 3.95
CA ASN A 265 9.49 4.57 3.36
C ASN A 265 9.11 3.48 2.36
N LEU A 266 7.85 3.06 2.43
CA LEU A 266 7.27 2.11 1.50
C LEU A 266 7.08 2.76 0.13
N PHE A 267 7.06 1.94 -0.90
CA PHE A 267 6.53 2.31 -2.21
C PHE A 267 5.77 1.12 -2.81
N ASP A 268 4.82 1.45 -3.68
CA ASP A 268 4.23 0.52 -4.64
C ASP A 268 4.66 0.92 -6.04
N VAL A 269 5.11 -0.04 -6.84
CA VAL A 269 5.23 0.09 -8.29
C VAL A 269 4.13 -0.75 -8.93
N VAL A 270 3.32 -0.12 -9.78
CA VAL A 270 2.34 -0.82 -10.63
C VAL A 270 2.81 -0.77 -12.08
N VAL A 271 3.03 -1.95 -12.66
CA VAL A 271 3.25 -2.12 -14.11
C VAL A 271 1.92 -2.57 -14.72
N ALA A 272 1.18 -1.63 -15.30
CA ALA A 272 -0.07 -1.89 -15.99
C ALA A 272 0.19 -2.22 -17.46
N CYS A 273 -0.18 -3.42 -17.90
CA CYS A 273 -0.14 -3.80 -19.30
C CYS A 273 -1.39 -3.26 -20.00
N ASN A 274 -1.24 -2.27 -20.88
CA ASN A 274 -2.34 -1.79 -21.72
C ASN A 274 -2.22 -2.37 -23.14
N GLU A 275 -3.10 -1.99 -24.05
CA GLU A 275 -3.11 -2.51 -25.43
C GLU A 275 -1.77 -2.30 -26.16
N ASN A 276 -1.19 -1.10 -26.08
CA ASN A 276 -0.01 -0.73 -26.88
C ASN A 276 1.28 -0.54 -26.05
N GLN A 277 1.15 -0.37 -24.73
CA GLN A 277 2.27 0.02 -23.88
C GLN A 277 2.08 -0.47 -22.44
N PHE A 278 3.17 -0.55 -21.70
CA PHE A 278 3.16 -0.51 -20.25
C PHE A 278 2.91 0.90 -19.74
N SER A 279 2.17 1.04 -18.64
CA SER A 279 2.12 2.27 -17.84
C SER A 279 2.59 1.98 -16.43
N PHE A 280 3.43 2.87 -15.91
CA PHE A 280 4.06 2.76 -14.60
C PHE A 280 3.40 3.72 -13.65
N TYR A 281 2.96 3.23 -12.51
CA TYR A 281 2.49 4.07 -11.41
C TYR A 281 3.35 3.82 -10.19
N VAL A 282 3.70 4.88 -9.48
CA VAL A 282 4.35 4.77 -8.18
C VAL A 282 3.49 5.49 -7.15
N ASN A 283 3.10 4.78 -6.09
CA ASN A 283 2.19 5.27 -5.06
C ASN A 283 0.93 5.91 -5.66
N ASP A 284 0.29 5.17 -6.58
CA ASP A 284 -0.92 5.55 -7.32
C ASP A 284 -0.79 6.77 -8.26
N VAL A 285 0.42 7.31 -8.44
CA VAL A 285 0.71 8.41 -9.38
C VAL A 285 1.35 7.89 -10.65
N LEU A 286 0.81 8.27 -11.81
CA LEU A 286 1.38 7.92 -13.12
C LEU A 286 2.79 8.52 -13.24
N LEU A 287 3.77 7.65 -13.49
CA LEU A 287 5.16 8.01 -13.66
C LEU A 287 5.53 8.14 -15.14
N ALA A 288 5.28 7.09 -15.93
CA ALA A 288 5.67 7.05 -17.33
C ALA A 288 4.99 5.88 -18.09
N SER A 289 5.30 5.73 -19.37
CA SER A 289 4.94 4.55 -20.19
C SER A 289 6.14 3.96 -20.93
N PHE A 290 5.98 2.77 -21.52
CA PHE A 290 6.98 2.12 -22.37
C PHE A 290 6.26 1.22 -23.37
N ASP A 291 6.45 1.43 -24.67
CA ASP A 291 5.76 0.69 -25.72
C ASP A 291 6.14 -0.80 -25.71
N HIS A 292 5.19 -1.66 -26.11
CA HIS A 292 5.45 -3.10 -26.18
C HIS A 292 6.46 -3.40 -27.29
N VAL A 293 7.59 -3.99 -26.91
CA VAL A 293 8.63 -4.45 -27.86
C VAL A 293 8.48 -5.92 -28.24
N VAL A 294 7.73 -6.68 -27.45
CA VAL A 294 7.33 -8.07 -27.70
C VAL A 294 5.84 -8.23 -27.38
N PRO A 295 5.15 -9.24 -27.94
CA PRO A 295 3.75 -9.47 -27.62
C PRO A 295 3.55 -9.69 -26.11
N PRO A 296 2.62 -8.99 -25.42
CA PRO A 296 2.42 -9.18 -23.98
C PRO A 296 2.17 -10.64 -23.57
N ARG A 297 1.47 -11.40 -24.42
CA ARG A 297 1.15 -12.83 -24.18
C ARG A 297 2.36 -13.76 -24.23
N SER A 298 3.53 -13.30 -24.67
CA SER A 298 4.78 -14.09 -24.57
C SER A 298 5.54 -13.81 -23.28
N ILE A 299 5.11 -12.83 -22.48
CA ILE A 299 5.76 -12.46 -21.21
C ILE A 299 5.23 -13.39 -20.12
N ASP A 300 6.09 -14.25 -19.61
CA ASP A 300 5.75 -15.37 -18.73
C ASP A 300 6.46 -15.34 -17.38
N LYS A 301 7.36 -14.37 -17.15
CA LYS A 301 8.19 -14.36 -15.96
C LYS A 301 8.52 -12.95 -15.48
N ILE A 302 8.53 -12.77 -14.17
CA ILE A 302 9.02 -11.58 -13.48
C ILE A 302 10.34 -11.90 -12.76
N VAL A 303 11.26 -10.93 -12.76
CA VAL A 303 12.42 -10.90 -11.87
C VAL A 303 12.45 -9.56 -11.13
N VAL A 304 12.77 -9.60 -9.84
CA VAL A 304 13.01 -8.40 -9.02
C VAL A 304 14.34 -8.58 -8.30
N HIS A 305 15.19 -7.55 -8.29
CA HIS A 305 16.51 -7.59 -7.66
C HIS A 305 17.05 -6.20 -7.33
N GLY A 306 18.19 -6.13 -6.64
CA GLY A 306 18.86 -4.90 -6.23
C GLY A 306 18.63 -4.52 -4.77
N ASP A 307 18.84 -3.24 -4.44
CA ASP A 307 18.87 -2.72 -3.07
C ASP A 307 17.47 -2.44 -2.51
N MET A 308 16.62 -3.46 -2.46
CA MET A 308 15.27 -3.35 -1.88
C MET A 308 14.97 -4.50 -0.91
N VAL A 309 13.99 -4.25 -0.02
CA VAL A 309 13.32 -5.30 0.75
C VAL A 309 11.97 -5.51 0.09
N LEU A 310 11.76 -6.69 -0.49
CA LEU A 310 10.53 -7.01 -1.20
C LEU A 310 9.42 -7.34 -0.21
N HIS A 311 8.32 -6.57 -0.27
CA HIS A 311 7.19 -6.73 0.63
C HIS A 311 6.08 -7.59 0.02
N GLY A 312 5.83 -7.45 -1.28
CA GLY A 312 4.82 -8.23 -1.99
C GLY A 312 4.93 -8.09 -3.49
N VAL A 313 4.51 -9.14 -4.20
CA VAL A 313 4.34 -9.17 -5.65
C VAL A 313 2.96 -9.75 -5.92
N HIS A 314 2.11 -8.98 -6.58
CA HIS A 314 0.72 -9.36 -6.84
C HIS A 314 0.34 -9.07 -8.28
N LEU A 315 -0.47 -9.94 -8.85
CA LEU A 315 -0.97 -9.81 -10.20
C LEU A 315 -2.49 -9.70 -10.14
N LYS A 316 -3.03 -8.62 -10.70
CA LYS A 316 -4.46 -8.29 -10.71
C LYS A 316 -4.98 -8.15 -12.14
#